data_AF-A0A842NIT9-F1
#
_entry.id   AF-A0A842NIT9-F1
#
_cell.length_a   1.000
_cell.length_b   1.000
_cell.length_c   1.000
_cell.angle_alpha   90.00
_cell.angle_beta   90.00
_cell.angle_gamma   90.00
#
_symmetry.space_group_name_H-M   'P 1'
#
loop_
_entity.id
_entity.type
_entity.pdbx_description
1 polymer ?
#
loop_
_entity_poly.entity_id
_entity_poly.type
_entity_poly.pdbx_seq_one_letter_code
_entity_poly.pdbx_strand_id
1 'polypeptide(L)' 'MSYTIGVMLNKLKDKLANGEVAYGSWFSIFHEGAAEAMARSGIDWILID' A
#
# COMPACT_ATOMS: atom_id res chain seq x y z
N MET A 1 27.59 17.97 1.34
CA MET A 1 26.26 17.43 1.67
C MET A 1 26.30 15.94 1.45
N SER A 2 26.24 15.13 2.52
CA SER A 2 26.14 13.68 2.42
C SER A 2 24.65 13.32 2.48
N TYR A 3 24.11 12.73 1.41
CA TYR A 3 22.74 12.22 1.44
C TYR A 3 22.77 10.86 2.10
N THR A 4 22.22 10.75 3.30
CA THR A 4 21.92 9.43 3.88
C THR A 4 20.96 8.74 2.94
N ILE A 5 21.36 7.59 2.39
CA ILE A 5 20.48 6.73 1.59
C ILE A 5 19.45 6.18 2.57
N GLY A 6 18.33 6.88 2.73
CA GLY A 6 17.25 6.45 3.60
C GLY A 6 16.69 5.13 3.08
N VAL A 7 16.71 4.09 3.91
CA VAL A 7 16.04 2.83 3.60
C VAL A 7 14.55 3.16 3.38
N MET A 8 14.07 2.96 2.15
CA MET A 8 12.69 3.23 1.79
C MET A 8 11.81 2.13 2.42
N LEU A 9 11.08 2.48 3.48
CA LEU A 9 10.20 1.54 4.17
C LEU A 9 9.01 1.17 3.27
N ASN A 10 8.90 -0.11 2.89
CA ASN A 10 7.76 -0.65 2.15
C ASN A 10 7.12 -1.78 2.95
N LYS A 11 6.14 -1.41 3.78
CA LYS A 11 5.45 -2.33 4.69
C LYS A 11 4.78 -3.50 3.97
N LEU A 12 4.22 -3.28 2.78
CA LEU A 12 3.61 -4.35 1.98
C LEU A 12 4.66 -5.36 1.54
N LYS A 13 5.81 -4.88 1.04
CA LYS A 13 6.93 -5.75 0.65
C LYS A 13 7.42 -6.58 1.82
N ASP A 14 7.59 -5.98 2.99
CA ASP A 14 8.06 -6.67 4.19
C ASP A 14 7.06 -7.77 4.62
N LYS A 15 5.76 -7.45 4.63
CA LYS A 15 4.67 -8.40 4.93
C LYS A 15 4.67 -9.60 3.99
N LEU A 16 4.80 -9.35 2.68
CA LEU A 16 4.87 -10.41 1.66
C LEU A 16 6.15 -11.25 1.79
N ALA A 17 7.30 -10.64 2.10
CA ALA A 17 8.55 -11.36 2.28
C ALA A 17 8.52 -12.31 3.49
N ASN A 18 7.75 -11.97 4.52
CA ASN A 18 7.53 -12.81 5.70
C ASN A 18 6.49 -13.93 5.47
N GLY A 19 5.88 -14.00 4.29
CA GLY A 19 4.81 -14.97 4.01
C GLY A 19 3.49 -14.68 4.74
N GLU A 20 3.31 -13.44 5.20
CA GLU A 20 2.07 -13.02 5.87
C GLU A 20 0.95 -12.79 4.83
N VAL A 21 -0.29 -13.09 5.24
CA VAL A 21 -1.47 -12.84 4.38
C VAL A 21 -1.73 -11.33 4.27
N ALA A 22 -1.80 -10.82 3.05
CA ALA A 22 -2.09 -9.42 2.75
C ALA A 22 -3.41 -9.27 1.97
N TYR A 23 -4.46 -8.77 2.63
CA TYR A 23 -5.77 -8.58 2.01
C TYR A 23 -5.81 -7.25 1.24
N GLY A 24 -6.18 -7.30 -0.03
CA GLY A 24 -6.30 -6.12 -0.87
C GLY A 24 -7.54 -6.11 -1.74
N SER A 25 -7.74 -5.00 -2.43
CA SER A 25 -8.90 -4.78 -3.28
C SER A 25 -8.52 -4.14 -4.61
N TRP A 26 -9.28 -4.50 -5.65
CA TRP A 26 -9.19 -3.87 -6.96
C TRP A 26 -9.87 -2.49 -6.91
N PHE A 27 -9.22 -1.47 -7.48
CA PHE A 27 -9.72 -0.11 -7.50
C PHE A 27 -9.78 0.42 -8.93
N SER A 28 -11.00 0.44 -9.48
CA SER A 28 -11.31 0.87 -10.86
C SER A 28 -12.23 2.11 -10.91
N ILE A 29 -12.58 2.69 -9.75
CA ILE A 29 -13.50 3.83 -9.65
C ILE A 29 -12.80 5.16 -9.97
N PHE A 30 -11.46 5.21 -9.84
CA PHE A 30 -10.61 6.37 -10.18
C PHE A 30 -11.07 7.72 -9.61
N HIS A 31 -11.70 7.71 -8.44
CA HIS A 31 -12.14 8.90 -7.75
C HIS A 31 -11.38 9.04 -6.43
N GLU A 32 -10.78 10.21 -6.20
CA GLU A 32 -9.94 10.47 -5.02
C GLU A 32 -10.65 10.19 -3.69
N GLY A 33 -11.92 10.59 -3.56
CA GLY A 33 -12.71 10.33 -2.35
C GLY A 33 -12.98 8.83 -2.13
N ALA A 34 -13.06 8.04 -3.20
CA ALA A 34 -13.21 6.59 -3.09
C ALA A 34 -11.88 5.95 -2.67
N ALA A 35 -10.75 6.43 -3.20
CA ALA A 35 -9.42 5.99 -2.79
C ALA A 35 -9.15 6.30 -1.30
N GLU A 36 -9.53 7.49 -0.83
CA GLU A 36 -9.39 7.88 0.57
C GLU A 36 -10.26 7.01 1.50
N ALA A 37 -11.52 6.76 1.12
CA ALA A 37 -12.39 5.87 1.88
C ALA A 37 -11.81 4.45 1.98
N MET A 38 -11.28 3.92 0.87
CA MET A 38 -10.63 2.61 0.83
C MET A 38 -9.36 2.56 1.69
N ALA A 39 -8.56 3.63 1.70
CA ALA A 39 -7.35 3.71 2.54
C ALA A 39 -7.67 3.65 4.04
N ARG A 40 -8.89 4.02 4.45
CA ARG A 40 -9.36 3.95 5.85
C ARG A 40 -10.01 2.61 6.22
N SER A 41 -10.20 1.70 5.27
CA SER A 41 -10.90 0.42 5.49
C SER A 41 -10.08 -0.64 6.24
N GLY A 42 -8.76 -0.45 6.35
CA GLY A 42 -7.85 -1.42 6.98
C GLY A 42 -7.33 -2.52 6.05
N ILE A 43 -7.57 -2.43 4.73
CA ILE A 43 -6.90 -3.28 3.74
C ILE A 43 -5.41 -2.98 3.64
N ASP A 44 -4.62 -4.01 3.35
CA ASP A 44 -3.15 -3.90 3.28
C ASP A 44 -2.68 -3.18 2.02
N TRP A 45 -3.44 -3.29 0.93
CA TRP A 45 -3.09 -2.70 -0.36
C TRP A 45 -4.32 -2.49 -1.25
N ILE A 46 -4.20 -1.57 -2.20
CA ILE A 46 -5.15 -1.37 -3.31
C ILE A 46 -4.42 -1.59 -4.62
N LEU A 47 -5.07 -2.26 -5.58
CA LEU A 47 -4.62 -2.28 -6.96
C LEU A 47 -5.28 -1.14 -7.70
N ILE A 48 -4.49 -0.20 -8.18
CA ILE A 48 -4.97 0.80 -9.15
C ILE A 48 -4.79 0.15 -10.52
N ASP A 49 -5.90 -0.15 -11.17
CA ASP A 49 -5.95 -0.74 -12.51
C ASP A 49 -6.41 0.29 -13.53
#